data_AF-A0A0X3P7U9-F1
#
_entry.id   AF-A0A0X3P7U9-F1
#
_cell.length_a   1.000
_cell.length_b   1.000
_cell.length_c   1.000
_cell.angle_alpha   90.00
_cell.angle_beta   90.00
_cell.angle_gamma   90.00
#
_symmetry.space_group_name_H-M   'P 1'
#
loop_
_entity.id
_entity.type
_entity.pdbx_description
1 polymer ?
#
loop_
_entity_poly.entity_id
_entity_poly.type
_entity_poly.pdbx_seq_one_letter_code
_entity_poly.pdbx_strand_id
1 'polypeptide(L)'
;MTQLPEQFVKLARSQLGEDEKQIQAHLISFRRWLKSMPHLSCPEDDVFLLNFLRWSKYNHAKAQKRLDNFCTLVSSEGISNRIWSSPVDITDDNLKKYLKAGIHVPLGKTKEGIQVMLIRMGKL
;
A
#
# COMPACT_ATOMS: atom_id res chain seq x y z
N MET A 1 15.60 -5.99 -1.56
CA MET A 1 14.42 -6.53 -0.85
C MET A 1 14.92 -7.33 0.34
N THR A 2 14.37 -7.12 1.52
CA THR A 2 14.64 -7.99 2.69
C THR A 2 14.04 -9.38 2.43
N GLN A 3 14.77 -10.42 2.81
CA GLN A 3 14.33 -11.81 2.64
C GLN A 3 13.09 -12.07 3.50
N LEU A 4 12.01 -12.52 2.88
CA LEU A 4 10.75 -12.80 3.56
C LEU A 4 10.85 -14.16 4.26
N PRO A 5 10.33 -14.31 5.51
CA PRO A 5 10.25 -15.61 6.17
C PRO A 5 9.57 -16.67 5.28
N GLU A 6 10.08 -17.90 5.30
CA GLU A 6 9.65 -18.99 4.41
C GLU A 6 8.14 -19.24 4.46
N GLN A 7 7.53 -19.12 5.64
CA GLN A 7 6.08 -19.27 5.81
C GLN A 7 5.27 -18.29 4.96
N PHE A 8 5.74 -17.05 4.81
CA PHE A 8 5.04 -16.03 4.04
C PHE A 8 5.32 -16.16 2.54
N VAL A 9 6.49 -16.68 2.15
CA VAL A 9 6.77 -17.05 0.76
C VAL A 9 5.80 -18.15 0.30
N LYS A 10 5.63 -19.20 1.11
CA LYS A 10 4.64 -20.27 0.83
C LYS A 10 3.21 -19.73 0.77
N LEU A 11 2.86 -18.81 1.66
CA LEU A 11 1.55 -18.17 1.67
C LEU A 11 1.31 -17.32 0.41
N ALA A 12 2.28 -16.50 0.00
CA ALA A 12 2.20 -15.68 -1.20
C ALA A 12 2.03 -16.54 -2.46
N ARG A 13 2.80 -17.63 -2.56
CA ARG A 13 2.66 -18.58 -3.67
C ARG A 13 1.28 -19.24 -3.70
N SER A 14 0.82 -19.77 -2.57
CA SER A 14 -0.45 -20.52 -2.50
C SER A 14 -1.70 -19.65 -2.62
N GLN A 15 -1.71 -18.46 -2.01
CA GLN A 15 -2.91 -17.62 -1.93
C GLN A 15 -2.98 -16.53 -3.01
N LEU A 16 -1.82 -16.04 -3.46
CA LEU A 16 -1.71 -14.94 -4.42
C LEU A 16 -1.21 -15.37 -5.79
N GLY A 17 -0.72 -16.61 -5.93
CA GLY A 17 -0.08 -17.08 -7.16
C GLY A 17 1.28 -16.43 -7.42
N GLU A 18 1.96 -15.95 -6.36
CA GLU A 18 3.26 -15.28 -6.50
C GLU A 18 4.35 -16.27 -6.93
N ASP A 19 4.96 -16.04 -8.10
CA ASP A 19 6.16 -16.72 -8.56
C ASP A 19 7.37 -15.77 -8.47
N GLU A 20 8.29 -16.09 -7.57
CA GLU A 20 9.52 -15.33 -7.33
C GLU A 20 10.33 -15.07 -8.61
N LYS A 21 10.31 -16.03 -9.56
CA LYS A 21 11.02 -15.89 -10.84
C LYS A 21 10.38 -14.85 -11.77
N GLN A 22 9.09 -14.57 -11.59
CA GLN A 22 8.31 -13.68 -12.44
C GLN A 22 8.11 -12.29 -11.82
N ILE A 23 8.41 -12.10 -10.53
CA ILE A 23 8.23 -10.83 -9.82
C ILE A 23 8.85 -9.66 -10.60
N GLN A 24 10.11 -9.81 -11.04
CA GLN A 24 10.82 -8.75 -11.77
C GLN A 24 10.18 -8.45 -13.13
N ALA A 25 9.73 -9.48 -13.86
CA ALA A 25 9.03 -9.30 -15.13
C ALA A 25 7.71 -8.53 -14.93
N HIS A 26 6.94 -8.87 -13.89
CA HIS A 26 5.72 -8.15 -13.54
C HIS A 26 5.98 -6.69 -13.17
N LEU A 27 7.00 -6.41 -12.36
CA LEU A 27 7.38 -5.04 -12.01
C LEU A 27 7.79 -4.20 -13.23
N ILE A 28 8.58 -4.77 -14.14
CA ILE A 28 8.99 -4.11 -15.38
C ILE A 28 7.78 -3.78 -16.25
N SER A 29 6.86 -4.75 -16.43
CA SER A 29 5.63 -4.55 -17.19
C SER A 29 4.77 -3.45 -16.56
N PHE A 30 4.64 -3.44 -15.23
CA PHE A 30 3.81 -2.48 -14.52
C PHE A 30 4.37 -1.06 -14.56
N ARG A 31 5.69 -0.90 -14.45
CA ARG A 31 6.39 0.39 -14.69
C ARG A 31 6.24 0.89 -16.11
N ARG A 32 6.32 0.00 -17.10
CA ARG A 32 6.10 0.37 -18.50
C ARG A 32 4.70 0.96 -18.69
N TRP A 33 3.70 0.38 -18.05
CA TRP A 33 2.35 0.93 -18.04
C TRP A 33 2.28 2.29 -17.33
N LEU A 34 2.92 2.48 -16.17
CA LEU A 34 2.97 3.79 -15.50
C LEU A 34 3.55 4.88 -16.41
N LYS A 35 4.64 4.59 -17.12
CA LYS A 35 5.24 5.52 -18.09
C LYS A 35 4.31 5.88 -19.24
N SER A 36 3.32 5.04 -19.56
CA SER A 36 2.29 5.33 -20.57
C SER A 36 1.13 6.18 -20.04
N MET A 37 1.06 6.42 -18.72
CA MET A 37 -0.02 7.15 -18.05
C MET A 37 0.53 8.43 -17.39
N PRO A 38 0.75 9.52 -18.15
CA PRO A 38 1.41 10.73 -17.65
C PRO A 38 0.60 11.49 -16.59
N HIS A 39 -0.70 11.22 -16.46
CA HIS A 39 -1.56 11.81 -15.43
C HIS A 39 -1.39 11.15 -14.06
N LEU A 40 -0.76 9.98 -13.98
CA LEU A 40 -0.53 9.27 -12.73
C LEU A 40 0.80 9.71 -12.10
N SER A 41 0.73 10.17 -10.86
CA SER A 41 1.90 10.48 -10.04
C SER A 41 1.89 9.59 -8.79
N CYS A 42 2.87 8.69 -8.67
CA CYS A 42 3.04 7.81 -7.52
C CYS A 42 4.48 7.27 -7.44
N PRO A 43 4.90 6.69 -6.29
CA PRO A 43 6.18 5.99 -6.20
C PRO A 43 6.30 4.83 -7.20
N GLU A 44 7.49 4.62 -7.75
CA GLU A 44 7.79 3.51 -8.67
C GLU A 44 8.64 2.40 -8.05
N ASP A 45 8.86 2.44 -6.73
CA ASP A 45 9.68 1.44 -6.04
C ASP A 45 9.01 0.07 -6.00
N ASP A 46 9.82 -0.98 -5.90
CA ASP A 46 9.35 -2.37 -5.93
C ASP A 46 8.29 -2.65 -4.83
N VAL A 47 8.47 -2.10 -3.63
CA VAL A 47 7.59 -2.40 -2.48
C VAL A 47 6.22 -1.81 -2.71
N PHE A 48 6.16 -0.55 -3.15
CA PHE A 48 4.90 0.11 -3.47
C PHE A 48 4.13 -0.63 -4.58
N LEU A 49 4.78 -0.93 -5.70
CA LEU A 49 4.14 -1.61 -6.83
C LEU A 49 3.72 -3.05 -6.51
N LEU A 50 4.53 -3.77 -5.72
CA LEU A 50 4.19 -5.13 -5.29
C LEU A 50 2.90 -5.19 -4.47
N ASN A 51 2.57 -4.15 -3.70
CA ASN A 51 1.32 -4.14 -2.93
C ASN A 51 0.09 -4.25 -3.83
N PHE A 52 0.09 -3.56 -4.98
CA PHE A 52 -1.02 -3.62 -5.95
C PHE A 52 -1.04 -4.95 -6.71
N LEU A 53 0.14 -5.46 -7.11
CA LEU A 53 0.26 -6.75 -7.78
C LEU A 53 -0.21 -7.90 -6.87
N ARG A 54 0.22 -7.91 -5.61
CA ARG A 54 -0.20 -8.90 -4.60
C ARG A 54 -1.70 -8.81 -4.32
N TRP A 55 -2.23 -7.60 -4.15
CA TRP A 55 -3.67 -7.39 -3.95
C TRP A 55 -4.51 -7.93 -5.11
N SER A 56 -4.02 -7.81 -6.34
CA SER A 56 -4.71 -8.30 -7.53
C SER A 56 -4.44 -9.77 -7.86
N LYS A 57 -3.62 -10.47 -7.07
CA LYS A 57 -3.09 -11.81 -7.40
C LYS A 57 -2.42 -11.84 -8.77
N TYR A 58 -1.58 -10.83 -9.02
CA TYR A 58 -0.83 -10.62 -10.26
C TYR A 58 -1.69 -10.43 -11.53
N ASN A 59 -3.00 -10.19 -11.39
CA ASN A 59 -3.82 -9.70 -12.51
C ASN A 59 -3.48 -8.24 -12.79
N HIS A 60 -2.83 -7.98 -13.93
CA HIS A 60 -2.32 -6.65 -14.30
C HIS A 60 -3.43 -5.63 -14.49
N ALA A 61 -4.49 -5.94 -15.24
CA ALA A 61 -5.60 -5.01 -15.46
C ALA A 61 -6.27 -4.58 -14.13
N LYS A 62 -6.43 -5.53 -13.20
CA LYS A 62 -6.99 -5.25 -11.87
C LYS A 62 -6.03 -4.44 -10.99
N ALA A 63 -4.72 -4.70 -11.05
CA ALA A 63 -3.71 -3.91 -10.33
C ALA A 63 -3.65 -2.47 -10.85
N GLN A 64 -3.60 -2.29 -12.17
CA GLN A 64 -3.57 -1.00 -12.87
C GLN A 64 -4.78 -0.14 -12.49
N LYS A 65 -6.00 -0.70 -12.60
CA LYS A 65 -7.22 0.00 -12.17
C LYS A 65 -7.21 0.38 -10.69
N ARG A 66 -6.66 -0.48 -9.82
CA ARG A 66 -6.56 -0.18 -8.38
C ARG A 66 -5.57 0.95 -8.09
N LEU A 67 -4.45 0.98 -8.80
CA LEU A 67 -3.45 2.05 -8.67
C LEU A 67 -3.99 3.37 -9.22
N ASP A 68 -4.61 3.37 -10.39
CA ASP A 68 -5.24 4.57 -10.98
C ASP A 68 -6.29 5.19 -10.03
N ASN A 69 -7.16 4.35 -9.45
CA ASN A 69 -8.11 4.78 -8.43
C ASN A 69 -7.42 5.33 -7.16
N PHE A 70 -6.32 4.71 -6.73
CA PHE A 70 -5.55 5.18 -5.57
C PHE A 70 -4.96 6.56 -5.83
N CYS A 71 -4.31 6.77 -6.98
CA CYS A 71 -3.76 8.06 -7.37
C CYS A 71 -4.86 9.12 -7.51
N THR A 72 -6.01 8.77 -8.09
CA THR A 72 -7.17 9.68 -8.17
C THR A 72 -7.63 10.11 -6.78
N LEU A 73 -7.74 9.16 -5.84
CA LEU A 73 -8.18 9.42 -4.47
C LEU A 73 -7.17 10.30 -3.71
N VAL A 74 -5.88 9.97 -3.80
CA VAL A 74 -4.81 10.74 -3.13
C VAL A 74 -4.64 12.13 -3.73
N SER A 75 -4.88 12.32 -5.03
CA SER A 75 -4.79 13.62 -5.68
C SER A 75 -6.06 14.48 -5.53
N SER A 76 -7.15 13.91 -5.01
CA SER A 76 -8.42 14.63 -4.87
C SER A 76 -8.35 15.72 -3.78
N GLU A 77 -8.99 16.85 -4.08
CA GLU A 77 -9.06 17.99 -3.18
C GLU A 77 -9.77 17.61 -1.87
N GLY A 78 -9.15 17.93 -0.73
CA GLY A 78 -9.66 17.59 0.60
C GLY A 78 -9.11 16.30 1.20
N ILE A 79 -8.60 15.35 0.39
CA ILE A 79 -7.94 14.14 0.90
C ILE A 79 -6.42 14.33 0.91
N SER A 80 -5.87 14.85 -0.20
CA SER A 80 -4.43 15.08 -0.36
C SER A 80 -3.85 16.00 0.71
N ASN A 81 -4.61 17.01 1.12
CA ASN A 81 -4.16 18.08 2.02
C ASN A 81 -4.55 17.87 3.50
N ARG A 82 -5.36 16.86 3.82
CA ARG A 82 -5.87 16.67 5.20
C ARG A 82 -5.59 15.30 5.80
N ILE A 83 -5.63 14.24 5.00
CA ILE A 83 -5.58 12.86 5.54
C ILE A 83 -4.38 12.11 5.01
N TRP A 84 -4.08 12.24 3.71
CA TRP A 84 -3.02 11.49 3.03
C TRP A 84 -2.08 12.40 2.26
N SER A 85 -1.55 13.43 2.94
CA SER A 85 -0.44 14.20 2.38
C SER A 85 0.73 13.28 2.09
N SER A 86 1.34 13.45 0.92
CA SER A 86 2.51 12.69 0.51
C SER A 86 3.59 13.66 0.03
N PRO A 87 4.70 13.83 0.77
CA PRO A 87 4.99 13.16 2.05
C PRO A 87 4.08 13.65 3.19
N VAL A 88 3.82 12.77 4.16
CA VAL A 88 3.06 13.10 5.37
C VAL A 88 3.89 14.08 6.21
N ASP A 89 3.31 15.22 6.58
CA ASP A 89 3.92 16.13 7.53
C ASP A 89 3.77 15.59 8.96
N ILE A 90 4.83 14.95 9.46
CA ILE A 90 4.88 14.41 10.83
C ILE A 90 4.92 15.50 11.91
N THR A 91 5.15 16.76 11.51
CA THR A 91 5.19 17.91 12.42
C THR A 91 3.84 18.59 12.57
N ASP A 92 2.85 18.26 11.73
CA ASP A 92 1.50 18.81 11.80
C ASP A 92 0.83 18.54 13.16
N ASP A 93 0.36 19.62 13.79
CA ASP A 93 -0.28 19.55 15.10
C ASP A 93 -1.64 18.84 15.05
N ASN A 94 -2.35 18.88 13.91
CA ASN A 94 -3.60 18.12 13.75
C ASN A 94 -3.32 16.62 13.72
N LEU A 95 -2.29 16.19 12.97
CA LEU A 95 -1.82 14.81 12.98
C LEU A 95 -1.40 14.36 14.39
N LYS A 96 -0.60 15.16 15.10
CA LYS A 96 -0.20 14.84 16.49
C LYS A 96 -1.40 14.74 17.43
N LYS A 97 -2.38 15.64 17.32
CA LYS A 97 -3.62 15.59 18.11
C LYS A 97 -4.40 14.31 17.83
N TYR A 98 -4.56 13.95 16.56
CA TYR A 98 -5.22 12.71 16.14
C TYR A 98 -4.51 11.46 16.67
N LEU A 99 -3.19 11.40 16.56
CA LEU A 99 -2.39 10.27 17.08
C LEU A 99 -2.50 10.18 18.61
N LYS A 100 -2.42 11.31 19.31
CA LYS A 100 -2.55 11.39 20.78
C LYS A 100 -3.95 11.00 21.27
N ALA A 101 -4.99 11.26 20.50
CA ALA A 101 -6.35 10.79 20.79
C ALA A 101 -6.44 9.25 20.79
N GLY A 102 -5.48 8.56 20.17
CA GLY A 102 -5.38 7.10 20.21
C GLY A 102 -6.59 6.40 19.60
N ILE A 103 -7.12 6.99 18.52
CA ILE A 103 -8.27 6.47 17.76
C ILE A 103 -7.88 5.18 17.05
N HIS A 104 -6.72 5.16 16.39
CA HIS A 104 -6.18 3.97 15.71
C HIS A 104 -4.89 3.54 16.41
N VAL A 105 -4.92 2.41 17.11
CA VAL A 105 -3.77 1.89 17.87
C VAL A 105 -3.28 0.59 17.26
N PRO A 106 -2.04 0.52 16.74
CA PRO A 106 -1.48 -0.73 16.25
C PRO A 106 -1.18 -1.66 17.44
N LEU A 107 -1.73 -2.87 17.41
CA LEU A 107 -1.51 -3.88 18.46
C LEU A 107 -0.40 -4.89 18.11
N GLY A 108 0.22 -4.73 16.94
CA GLY A 108 1.23 -5.64 16.41
C GLY A 108 0.66 -6.59 15.36
N LYS A 109 1.39 -7.68 15.10
CA LYS A 109 1.04 -8.68 14.09
C LYS A 109 0.75 -10.03 14.72
N THR A 110 -0.21 -10.77 14.18
CA THR A 110 -0.41 -12.18 14.54
C THR A 110 0.74 -13.05 14.00
N LYS A 111 0.78 -14.33 14.38
CA LYS A 111 1.77 -15.30 13.88
C LYS A 111 1.68 -15.47 12.36
N GLU A 112 0.48 -15.30 11.82
CA GLU A 112 0.14 -15.35 10.40
C GLU A 112 0.46 -14.03 9.67
N GLY A 113 1.05 -13.04 10.37
CA GLY A 113 1.48 -11.77 9.78
C GLY A 113 0.36 -10.74 9.60
N ILE A 114 -0.83 -10.99 10.14
CA ILE A 114 -1.98 -10.07 10.06
C ILE A 114 -1.73 -8.89 11.00
N GLN A 115 -1.74 -7.67 10.47
CA GLN A 115 -1.66 -6.45 11.29
C GLN A 115 -2.97 -6.24 12.04
N VAL A 116 -2.90 -6.19 13.38
CA VAL A 116 -4.05 -5.91 14.23
C VAL A 116 -4.05 -4.43 14.58
N MET A 117 -5.20 -3.79 14.41
CA MET A 117 -5.43 -2.39 14.76
C MET A 117 -6.68 -2.29 15.61
N LEU A 118 -6.57 -1.64 16.77
CA LEU A 118 -7.71 -1.31 17.61
C LEU A 118 -8.23 0.07 17.20
N ILE A 119 -9.53 0.14 16.90
CA ILE A 119 -10.21 1.41 16.66
C ILE A 119 -11.01 1.77 17.92
N ARG A 120 -10.61 2.85 18.60
CA ARG A 120 -11.32 3.39 19.76
C ARG A 120 -12.00 4.68 19.35
N MET A 121 -13.32 4.62 19.22
CA MET A 121 -14.14 5.82 19.12
C MET A 121 -14.21 6.48 20.50
N GLY A 122 -13.17 7.22 20.88
CA GLY A 122 -13.17 8.10 22.06
C GLY A 122 -13.94 9.39 21.80
N LYS A 123 -14.02 10.28 22.81
CA LYS A 123 -14.42 11.68 22.57
C LYS A 123 -13.19 12.43 22.04
N LEU A 124 -13.31 12.99 20.83
CA LEU A 124 -12.32 13.85 20.17
C LEU A 124 -12.11 15.18 20.90
#